data_AF-A0A099NLC2-F1
#
_entry.id   AF-A0A099NLC2-F1
#
_cell.length_a   1.000
_cell.length_b   1.000
_cell.length_c   1.000
_cell.angle_alpha   90.00
_cell.angle_beta   90.00
_cell.angle_gamma   90.00
#
_symmetry.space_group_name_H-M   'P 1'
#
loop_
_entity.id
_entity.type
_entity.pdbx_description
1 polymer ?
#
loop_
_entity_poly.entity_id
_entity_poly.type
_entity_poly.pdbx_seq_one_letter_code
_entity_poly.pdbx_strand_id
1 'polypeptide(L)'
;MPLSRPSLKQVTSLLNKLYPLKYADNSWDNTGLLIDASVATSNEKPRLLLAIDLTEAVAQEAIDQKCNVIVAYHPFLFRKFNRISPETNPQQRTLVKLLQHEIS
;
A
#
# COMPACT_ATOMS: atom_id res chain seq x y z
N MET A 1 -7.97 11.16 4.45
CA MET A 1 -7.87 12.14 3.36
C MET A 1 -6.91 11.55 2.36
N PRO A 2 -7.37 11.30 1.13
CA PRO A 2 -6.66 10.50 0.15
C PRO A 2 -5.50 11.28 -0.42
N LEU A 3 -4.41 10.60 -0.74
CA LEU A 3 -3.30 11.20 -1.48
C LEU A 3 -3.74 11.45 -2.93
N SER A 4 -3.17 12.47 -3.59
CA SER A 4 -3.40 12.69 -5.02
C SER A 4 -2.62 11.67 -5.87
N ARG A 5 -3.16 11.26 -7.03
CA ARG A 5 -2.46 10.40 -8.00
C ARG A 5 -1.09 10.96 -8.40
N PRO A 6 -0.92 12.28 -8.68
CA PRO A 6 0.40 12.85 -8.93
C PRO A 6 1.36 12.69 -7.76
N SER A 7 0.91 12.90 -6.52
CA SER A 7 1.74 12.75 -5.32
C SER A 7 2.12 11.30 -5.06
N LEU A 8 1.19 10.34 -5.22
CA LEU A 8 1.50 8.92 -5.12
C LEU A 8 2.51 8.50 -6.19
N LYS A 9 2.34 8.98 -7.42
CA LYS A 9 3.30 8.75 -8.51
C LYS A 9 4.69 9.30 -8.20
N GLN A 10 4.79 10.46 -7.55
CA GLN A 10 6.09 10.99 -7.09
C GLN A 10 6.75 10.07 -6.06
N VAL A 11 5.99 9.57 -5.08
CA VAL A 11 6.48 8.61 -4.08
C VAL A 11 6.99 7.33 -4.74
N THR A 12 6.17 6.70 -5.59
CA THR A 12 6.54 5.45 -6.26
C THR A 12 7.71 5.63 -7.24
N SER A 13 7.79 6.78 -7.90
CA SER A 13 8.92 7.11 -8.78
C SER A 13 10.23 7.30 -8.01
N LEU A 14 10.17 7.93 -6.83
CA LEU A 14 11.33 8.07 -5.94
C LEU A 14 11.78 6.70 -5.42
N LEU A 15 10.84 5.87 -4.98
CA LEU A 15 11.15 4.50 -4.54
C LEU A 15 11.78 3.69 -5.66
N ASN A 16 11.24 3.72 -6.88
CA ASN A 16 11.84 3.01 -8.02
C ASN A 16 13.20 3.59 -8.46
N LYS A 17 13.50 4.86 -8.16
CA LYS A 17 14.83 5.44 -8.39
C LYS A 17 15.85 4.92 -7.39
N LEU A 18 15.47 4.80 -6.12
CA LEU A 18 16.35 4.34 -5.03
C LEU A 18 16.48 2.82 -5.01
N TYR A 19 15.38 2.12 -5.26
CA TYR A 19 15.21 0.66 -5.25
C TYR A 19 14.49 0.22 -6.55
N PRO A 20 15.22 0.18 -7.68
CA PRO A 20 14.63 -0.21 -8.96
C PRO A 20 13.93 -1.56 -8.94
N LEU A 21 12.67 -1.58 -9.40
CA LEU A 21 11.86 -2.81 -9.48
C LEU A 21 12.50 -3.90 -10.35
N LYS A 22 13.35 -3.51 -11.32
CA LYS A 22 14.10 -4.46 -12.17
C LYS A 22 15.05 -5.38 -11.40
N TYR A 23 15.33 -5.09 -10.12
CA TYR A 23 16.15 -5.94 -9.27
C TYR A 23 15.34 -7.04 -8.58
N ALA A 24 14.01 -6.94 -8.55
CA ALA A 24 13.14 -8.00 -8.05
C ALA A 24 13.04 -9.15 -9.06
N ASP A 25 12.85 -10.37 -8.55
CA ASP A 25 12.61 -11.55 -9.38
C ASP A 25 11.13 -11.62 -9.78
N ASN A 26 10.83 -11.17 -10.99
CA ASN A 26 9.47 -11.08 -11.51
C ASN A 26 8.78 -12.45 -11.71
N SER A 27 9.46 -13.59 -11.49
CA SER A 27 8.83 -14.91 -11.59
C SER A 27 7.99 -15.28 -10.37
N TRP A 28 8.27 -14.68 -9.21
CA TRP A 28 7.56 -14.96 -7.97
C TRP A 28 7.33 -13.74 -7.07
N ASP A 29 8.09 -12.66 -7.23
CA ASP A 29 8.03 -11.49 -6.36
C ASP A 29 7.05 -10.44 -6.90
N ASN A 30 5.97 -10.17 -6.16
CA ASN A 30 4.96 -9.19 -6.56
C ASN A 30 5.24 -7.83 -5.90
N THR A 31 6.14 -7.04 -6.49
CA THR A 31 6.61 -5.76 -5.93
C THR A 31 6.07 -4.54 -6.70
N GLY A 32 6.24 -3.35 -6.12
CA GLY A 32 5.75 -2.09 -6.68
C GLY A 32 4.48 -1.60 -5.99
N LEU A 33 3.65 -0.84 -6.72
CA LEU A 33 2.37 -0.36 -6.21
C LEU A 33 1.32 -1.47 -6.32
N LEU A 34 0.94 -2.06 -5.20
CA LEU A 34 0.01 -3.19 -5.16
C LEU A 34 -1.45 -2.76 -4.94
N ILE A 35 -1.66 -1.66 -4.22
CA ILE A 35 -2.98 -1.12 -3.89
C ILE A 35 -2.90 0.39 -4.12
N ASP A 36 -3.88 0.96 -4.82
CA ASP A 36 -3.95 2.39 -5.08
C ASP A 36 -5.30 2.93 -4.57
N ALA A 37 -5.24 3.72 -3.50
CA ALA A 37 -6.39 4.42 -2.92
C ALA A 37 -6.39 5.93 -3.26
N SER A 38 -5.53 6.36 -4.18
CA SER A 38 -5.36 7.78 -4.52
C SER A 38 -6.48 8.33 -5.40
N VAL A 39 -6.74 9.62 -5.22
CA VAL A 39 -7.77 10.36 -5.98
C VAL A 39 -7.15 11.24 -7.06
N ALA A 40 -7.96 11.72 -8.00
CA ALA A 40 -7.48 12.56 -9.10
C ALA A 40 -6.70 13.79 -8.62
N THR A 41 -7.25 14.48 -7.62
CA THR A 41 -6.71 15.71 -7.05
C THR A 41 -6.92 15.72 -5.54
N SER A 42 -5.91 16.17 -4.80
CA SER A 42 -5.93 16.34 -3.35
C SER A 42 -4.77 17.25 -2.95
N ASN A 43 -4.94 18.00 -1.85
CA ASN A 43 -3.89 18.83 -1.26
C ASN A 43 -3.15 18.12 -0.11
N GLU A 44 -3.48 16.85 0.17
CA GLU A 44 -2.80 16.08 1.20
C GLU A 44 -1.34 15.83 0.84
N LYS A 45 -0.48 15.96 1.85
CA LYS A 45 0.94 15.61 1.74
C LYS A 45 1.11 14.10 1.96
N PRO A 46 2.08 13.46 1.27
CA PRO A 46 2.44 12.08 1.59
C PRO A 46 2.87 11.94 3.05
N ARG A 47 2.32 10.95 3.75
CA ARG A 47 2.72 10.50 5.09
C ARG A 47 2.88 8.99 5.03
N LEU A 48 4.12 8.53 5.08
CA LEU A 48 4.49 7.13 4.84
C LEU A 48 4.67 6.40 6.17
N LEU A 49 4.22 5.15 6.23
CA LEU A 49 4.65 4.16 7.22
C LEU A 49 5.54 3.12 6.52
N LEU A 50 6.70 2.83 7.09
CA LEU A 50 7.59 1.77 6.60
C LEU A 50 7.43 0.53 7.48
N ALA A 51 7.25 -0.64 6.88
CA ALA A 51 7.04 -1.89 7.60
C ALA A 51 7.79 -3.05 6.95
N ILE A 52 8.07 -4.10 7.73
CA ILE A 52 8.50 -5.38 7.16
C ILE A 52 7.26 -6.13 6.67
N ASP A 53 6.32 -6.38 7.59
CA ASP A 53 5.05 -7.05 7.34
C ASP A 53 3.86 -6.11 7.55
N LEU A 54 2.95 -6.06 6.58
CA LEU A 54 1.68 -5.36 6.73
C LEU A 54 0.65 -6.26 7.43
N THR A 55 0.70 -6.25 8.76
CA THR A 55 -0.27 -6.94 9.64
C THR A 55 -1.48 -6.06 9.94
N GLU A 56 -2.54 -6.63 10.53
CA GLU A 56 -3.71 -5.86 11.01
C GLU A 56 -3.32 -4.75 12.00
N ALA A 57 -2.32 -5.01 12.86
CA ALA A 57 -1.82 -4.03 13.82
C ALA A 57 -1.07 -2.88 13.15
N VAL A 58 -0.24 -3.18 12.14
CA VAL A 58 0.48 -2.16 11.34
C VAL A 58 -0.50 -1.32 10.52
N ALA A 59 -1.56 -1.94 9.99
CA ALA A 59 -2.63 -1.20 9.32
C ALA A 59 -3.36 -0.25 10.30
N GLN A 60 -3.60 -0.68 11.54
CA GLN A 60 -4.16 0.19 12.56
C GLN A 60 -3.21 1.34 12.92
N GLU A 61 -1.91 1.06 13.08
CA GLU A 61 -0.89 2.09 13.30
C GLU A 61 -0.90 3.15 12.19
N ALA A 62 -0.95 2.74 10.92
CA ALA A 62 -1.01 3.65 9.79
C ALA A 62 -2.23 4.58 9.87
N ILE A 63 -3.38 4.05 10.28
CA ILE A 63 -4.63 4.82 10.46
C ILE A 63 -4.48 5.81 11.60
N ASP A 64 -3.99 5.36 12.76
CA ASP A 64 -3.83 6.18 13.97
C ASP A 64 -2.84 7.32 13.75
N GLN A 65 -1.76 7.05 13.01
CA GLN A 65 -0.74 8.03 12.60
C GLN A 65 -1.13 8.87 11.38
N LYS A 66 -2.34 8.65 10.83
CA LYS A 66 -2.88 9.35 9.65
C LYS A 66 -1.95 9.25 8.43
N CYS A 67 -1.23 8.15 8.30
CA CYS A 67 -0.48 7.81 7.11
C CYS A 67 -1.45 7.61 5.93
N ASN A 68 -0.98 7.89 4.72
CA ASN A 68 -1.74 7.68 3.48
C ASN A 68 -0.97 6.82 2.46
N VAL A 69 0.23 6.37 2.83
CA VAL A 69 1.05 5.41 2.08
C VAL A 69 1.70 4.43 3.04
N ILE A 70 1.66 3.14 2.75
CA ILE A 70 2.43 2.10 3.43
C ILE A 70 3.46 1.52 2.46
N VAL A 71 4.72 1.44 2.89
CA VAL A 71 5.79 0.74 2.16
C VAL A 71 6.19 -0.47 2.98
N ALA A 72 5.81 -1.66 2.52
CA ALA A 72 6.12 -2.92 3.18
C ALA A 72 7.22 -3.69 2.42
N TYR A 73 8.13 -4.34 3.15
CA TYR A 73 9.15 -5.20 2.55
C TYR A 73 8.53 -6.47 1.95
N HIS A 74 7.71 -7.19 2.72
CA HIS A 74 7.02 -8.37 2.20
C HIS A 74 5.80 -7.96 1.36
N PRO A 75 5.63 -8.50 0.14
CA PRO A 75 4.48 -8.22 -0.72
C PRO A 75 3.15 -8.50 -0.04
N PHE A 76 2.35 -7.46 0.17
CA PHE A 76 1.01 -7.64 0.74
C PHE A 76 0.11 -8.49 -0.17
N LEU A 77 0.27 -8.44 -1.48
CA LEU A 77 -0.44 -9.30 -2.43
C LEU A 77 0.47 -10.39 -3.01
N PHE A 78 1.12 -11.19 -2.16
CA PHE A 78 2.01 -12.26 -2.62
C PHE A 78 1.29 -13.31 -3.52
N ARG A 79 0.03 -13.61 -3.21
CA ARG A 79 -0.85 -14.43 -4.06
C ARG A 79 -2.05 -13.61 -4.54
N LYS A 80 -2.48 -13.83 -5.77
CA LYS A 80 -3.67 -13.19 -6.33
C LYS A 80 -4.92 -13.56 -5.53
N PHE A 81 -5.79 -12.59 -5.28
CA PHE A 81 -7.12 -12.84 -4.74
C PHE A 81 -8.10 -13.14 -5.87
N ASN A 82 -8.73 -14.31 -5.82
CA ASN A 82 -9.83 -14.65 -6.74
C ASN A 82 -11.17 -14.08 -6.28
N ARG A 83 -11.29 -13.76 -4.98
CA ARG A 83 -12.48 -13.17 -4.34
C ARG A 83 -12.05 -12.37 -3.11
N ILE A 84 -12.77 -11.30 -2.80
CA ILE A 84 -12.63 -10.53 -1.56
C ILE A 84 -13.72 -10.97 -0.56
N SER A 85 -13.32 -11.44 0.62
CA SER A 85 -14.15 -12.01 1.68
C SER A 85 -13.56 -11.62 3.04
N PRO A 86 -13.69 -10.34 3.43
CA PRO A 86 -13.04 -9.80 4.62
C PRO A 86 -13.52 -10.45 5.93
N GLU A 87 -14.70 -11.07 5.94
CA GLU A 87 -15.21 -11.80 7.11
C GLU A 87 -14.34 -13.00 7.46
N THR A 88 -13.87 -13.75 6.45
CA THR A 88 -13.16 -15.03 6.62
C THR A 88 -11.66 -14.96 6.36
N ASN A 89 -11.15 -13.86 5.79
CA ASN A 89 -9.73 -13.69 5.49
C ASN A 89 -9.16 -12.40 6.12
N PRO A 90 -8.24 -12.51 7.12
CA PRO A 90 -7.61 -11.37 7.80
C PRO A 90 -6.87 -10.38 6.88
N GLN A 91 -6.17 -10.90 5.86
CA GLN A 91 -5.45 -10.07 4.89
C GLN A 91 -6.43 -9.24 4.06
N GLN A 92 -7.54 -9.84 3.64
CA GLN A 92 -8.58 -9.14 2.89
C GLN A 92 -9.37 -8.15 3.77
N ARG A 93 -9.54 -8.46 5.06
CA ARG A 93 -10.08 -7.52 6.06
C ARG A 93 -9.19 -6.28 6.16
N THR A 94 -7.87 -6.49 6.24
CA THR A 94 -6.86 -5.43 6.24
C THR A 94 -6.94 -4.59 4.97
N LEU A 95 -7.02 -5.23 3.80
CA LEU A 95 -7.18 -4.55 2.51
C LEU A 95 -8.40 -3.62 2.50
N VAL A 96 -9.57 -4.16 2.86
CA VAL A 96 -10.83 -3.39 2.86
C VAL A 96 -10.72 -2.21 3.82
N LYS A 97 -10.15 -2.42 5.01
CA LYS A 97 -9.93 -1.37 6.00
C LYS A 97 -9.02 -0.26 5.46
N LEU A 98 -7.88 -0.60 4.87
CA LEU A 98 -6.96 0.40 4.30
C LEU A 98 -7.64 1.22 3.19
N LEU A 99 -8.39 0.58 2.30
CA LEU A 99 -9.14 1.26 1.25
C LEU A 99 -10.22 2.21 1.80
N GLN A 100 -10.95 1.81 2.84
CA GLN A 100 -11.94 2.66 3.52
C GLN A 100 -11.30 3.89 4.18
N HIS A 101 -10.04 3.77 4.60
CA HIS A 101 -9.25 4.86 5.17
C HIS A 101 -8.38 5.59 4.14
N GLU A 102 -8.54 5.28 2.85
CA GLU A 102 -7.85 5.93 1.72
C GLU A 102 -6.33 5.81 1.78
N ILE A 103 -5.82 4.70 2.32
CA ILE A 103 -4.40 4.41 2.46
C ILE A 103 -3.97 3.53 1.28
N SER A 104 -2.92 3.97 0.58
CA SER A 104 -2.28 3.22 -0.51
C SER A 104 -1.16 2.33 0.01
#